data_AF-A0A9Q9SHU9-F1
#
_entry.id   AF-A0A9Q9SHU9-F1
#
_cell.length_a   1.000
_cell.length_b   1.000
_cell.length_c   1.000
_cell.angle_alpha   90.00
_cell.angle_beta   90.00
_cell.angle_gamma   90.00
#
_symmetry.space_group_name_H-M   'P 1'
#
loop_
_entity.id
_entity.type
_entity.pdbx_description
1 polymer ?
#
loop_
_entity_poly.entity_id
_entity_poly.type
_entity_poly.pdbx_seq_one_letter_code
_entity_poly.pdbx_strand_id
1 'polypeptide(L)'
;MNRKWRIARIAAGGLWLATALSAHAEGELMVMPATVKVFDGHEQKVTVRNLGDAPLYLSVSVQKVTNPGMTPETKVALGDLPHPGILASPDKLTLGPNQDRSISLKSLAEPGNEELYRLYIVPVKSLKVDDAPQDKITAPMSVSVGYGVLVRLMPPPGKQRSGWAHRCDGGGLTLENTGNVRQVFTDLTYDKAPAAQTVAVFPGTPQRFATKRMTLRVDDKPRTLQCP
;
A
#
# COMPACT_ATOMS: atom_id res chain seq x y z
N MET A 1 5.73 13.02 88.38
CA MET A 1 4.60 12.07 88.52
C MET A 1 4.05 11.80 87.12
N ASN A 2 4.18 10.55 86.65
CA ASN A 2 3.64 9.94 85.41
C ASN A 2 4.04 10.51 84.03
N ARG A 3 4.23 9.76 82.93
CA ARG A 3 4.57 8.35 82.62
C ARG A 3 4.73 8.29 81.09
N LYS A 4 5.97 8.10 80.62
CA LYS A 4 6.49 7.46 79.38
C LYS A 4 5.61 7.28 78.11
N TRP A 5 6.15 7.70 76.97
CA TRP A 5 6.22 6.97 75.68
C TRP A 5 7.42 7.54 74.87
N ARG A 6 8.61 6.91 74.68
CA ARG A 6 9.01 5.74 73.83
C ARG A 6 8.47 5.89 72.39
N ILE A 7 9.21 5.95 71.27
CA ILE A 7 10.48 5.37 70.75
C ILE A 7 10.86 6.20 69.46
N ALA A 8 12.11 6.62 69.22
CA ALA A 8 13.12 6.10 68.24
C ALA A 8 12.57 5.80 66.81
N ARG A 9 13.25 5.90 65.65
CA ARG A 9 14.61 6.23 65.20
C ARG A 9 14.58 6.11 63.65
N ILE A 10 15.50 6.80 62.98
CA ILE A 10 16.14 6.48 61.68
C ILE A 10 15.46 6.92 60.36
N ALA A 11 16.25 7.70 59.62
CA ALA A 11 16.11 8.05 58.22
C ALA A 11 16.60 6.94 57.28
N ALA A 12 15.89 6.74 56.16
CA ALA A 12 16.38 6.25 54.86
C ALA A 12 15.19 6.40 53.90
N GLY A 13 15.22 7.22 52.84
CA GLY A 13 16.21 7.17 51.77
C GLY A 13 15.83 6.04 50.81
N GLY A 14 14.83 6.26 49.96
CA GLY A 14 14.33 5.25 49.02
C GLY A 14 13.74 5.89 47.77
N LEU A 15 14.61 6.41 46.92
CA LEU A 15 14.28 6.87 45.57
C LEU A 15 13.88 5.64 44.74
N TRP A 16 12.57 5.41 44.58
CA TRP A 16 12.04 4.44 43.63
C TRP A 16 12.32 4.93 42.21
N LEU A 17 13.49 4.58 41.66
CA LEU A 17 13.67 4.60 40.20
C LEU A 17 12.79 3.49 39.63
N ALA A 18 11.65 3.86 39.08
CA ALA A 18 10.91 3.00 38.19
C ALA A 18 11.83 2.63 37.02
N THR A 19 12.29 1.38 37.00
CA THR A 19 12.94 0.77 35.85
C THR A 19 11.87 0.65 34.75
N ALA A 20 11.69 1.73 33.99
CA ALA A 20 10.97 1.68 32.73
C ALA A 20 11.73 0.68 31.84
N LEU A 21 11.16 -0.52 31.69
CA LEU A 21 11.57 -1.45 30.65
C LEU A 21 11.55 -0.66 29.34
N SER A 22 12.72 -0.37 28.79
CA SER A 22 12.85 0.22 27.48
C SER A 22 12.14 -0.75 26.53
N ALA A 23 10.92 -0.40 26.10
CA ALA A 23 10.33 -1.03 24.95
C ALA A 23 11.35 -0.83 23.83
N HIS A 24 11.92 -1.92 23.31
CA HIS A 24 12.75 -1.85 22.12
C HIS A 24 11.82 -1.44 20.98
N ALA A 25 11.72 -0.13 20.74
CA ALA A 25 10.95 0.38 19.64
C ALA A 25 11.74 0.11 18.36
N GLU A 26 11.02 -0.46 17.39
CA GLU A 26 11.57 -0.84 16.09
C GLU A 26 11.36 0.34 15.13
N GLY A 27 12.09 0.39 14.03
CA GLY A 27 11.82 1.38 12.99
C GLY A 27 10.40 1.17 12.44
N GLU A 28 9.56 2.20 12.53
CA GLU A 28 8.16 2.15 12.10
C GLU A 28 8.00 2.98 10.82
N LEU A 29 7.75 2.32 9.70
CA LEU A 29 7.62 2.97 8.40
C LEU A 29 6.18 3.44 8.17
N MET A 30 6.00 4.72 7.88
CA MET A 30 4.76 5.29 7.35
C MET A 30 4.99 5.77 5.91
N VAL A 31 4.01 5.51 5.03
CA VAL A 31 4.05 5.91 3.61
C VAL A 31 2.77 6.64 3.22
N MET A 32 2.90 7.81 2.59
CA MET A 32 1.76 8.61 2.14
C MET A 32 2.02 9.26 0.77
N PRO A 33 1.02 9.32 -0.13
CA PRO A 33 -0.29 8.67 -0.04
C PRO A 33 -0.23 7.17 -0.41
N ALA A 34 -1.27 6.41 -0.07
CA ALA A 34 -1.39 4.99 -0.47
C ALA A 34 -1.70 4.79 -1.97
N THR A 35 -2.17 5.84 -2.65
CA THR A 35 -2.41 5.87 -4.10
C THR A 35 -2.07 7.23 -4.66
N VAL A 36 -1.44 7.28 -5.83
CA VAL A 36 -1.05 8.52 -6.51
C VAL A 36 -1.35 8.45 -8.00
N LYS A 37 -1.80 9.56 -8.58
CA LYS A 37 -1.95 9.73 -10.03
C LYS A 37 -0.74 10.49 -10.56
N VAL A 38 -0.11 9.96 -11.59
CA VAL A 38 1.02 10.58 -12.28
C VAL A 38 0.58 10.93 -13.70
N PHE A 39 0.90 12.14 -14.12
CA PHE A 39 0.61 12.65 -15.45
C PHE A 39 1.93 12.96 -16.16
N ASP A 40 1.91 12.94 -17.48
CA ASP A 40 3.09 13.30 -18.24
C ASP A 40 3.53 14.74 -17.98
N GLY A 41 4.84 14.97 -17.92
CA GLY A 41 5.42 16.28 -17.59
C GLY A 41 5.25 16.74 -16.13
N HIS A 42 4.58 15.96 -15.26
CA HIS A 42 4.35 16.31 -13.86
C HIS A 42 5.03 15.34 -12.90
N GLU A 43 5.96 15.85 -12.10
CA GLU A 43 6.55 15.10 -11.00
C GLU A 43 5.54 14.97 -9.85
N GLN A 44 5.44 13.76 -9.29
CA GLN A 44 4.65 13.46 -8.11
C GLN A 44 5.55 12.94 -7.00
N LYS A 45 5.14 13.09 -5.74
CA LYS A 45 5.95 12.68 -4.60
C LYS A 45 5.17 11.71 -3.70
N VAL A 46 5.87 10.68 -3.26
CA VAL A 46 5.44 9.80 -2.17
C VAL A 46 6.35 10.06 -0.98
N THR A 47 5.77 10.46 0.14
CA THR A 47 6.51 10.74 1.37
C THR A 47 6.59 9.50 2.22
N VAL A 48 7.78 9.23 2.73
CA VAL A 48 8.08 8.14 3.64
C VAL A 48 8.62 8.74 4.93
N ARG A 49 8.12 8.26 6.07
CA ARG A 49 8.50 8.76 7.39
C ARG A 49 8.80 7.59 8.32
N ASN A 50 9.86 7.74 9.09
CA ASN A 50 10.14 6.86 10.21
C ASN A 50 9.47 7.43 11.46
N LEU A 51 8.52 6.70 12.04
CA LEU A 51 7.88 7.05 13.30
C LEU A 51 8.55 6.37 14.50
N GLY A 52 9.48 5.46 14.24
CA GLY A 52 10.27 4.78 15.25
C GLY A 52 11.48 5.59 15.71
N ASP A 53 12.17 5.03 16.69
CA ASP A 53 13.38 5.57 17.31
C ASP A 53 14.68 4.90 16.82
N ALA A 54 14.57 3.88 15.96
CA ALA A 54 15.68 3.23 15.26
C ALA A 54 15.76 3.67 13.79
N PRO A 55 16.95 3.77 13.17
CA PRO A 55 17.08 4.13 11.76
C PRO A 55 16.49 3.07 10.83
N LEU A 56 15.90 3.53 9.72
CA LEU A 56 15.40 2.68 8.63
C LEU A 56 16.26 2.83 7.39
N TYR A 57 16.60 1.70 6.78
CA TYR A 57 17.18 1.62 5.44
C TYR A 57 16.10 1.04 4.54
N LEU A 58 15.75 1.75 3.47
CA LEU A 58 14.64 1.37 2.59
C LEU A 58 15.15 1.05 1.19
N SER A 59 14.60 0.00 0.60
CA SER A 59 14.67 -0.26 -0.83
C SER A 59 13.36 0.15 -1.50
N VAL A 60 13.49 0.86 -2.61
CA VAL A 60 12.38 1.36 -3.42
C VAL A 60 12.45 0.66 -4.78
N SER A 61 11.35 0.03 -5.18
CA SER A 61 11.24 -0.61 -6.48
C SER A 61 9.86 -0.38 -7.09
N VAL A 62 9.78 -0.40 -8.41
CA VAL A 62 8.53 -0.23 -9.15
C VAL A 62 8.30 -1.45 -10.02
N GLN A 63 7.05 -1.90 -10.07
CA GLN A 63 6.60 -2.99 -10.94
C GLN A 63 5.35 -2.55 -11.71
N LYS A 64 5.29 -2.86 -13.01
CA LYS A 64 4.09 -2.65 -13.84
C LYS A 64 3.10 -3.77 -13.61
N VAL A 65 1.84 -3.45 -13.36
CA VAL A 65 0.74 -4.43 -13.27
C VAL A 65 0.21 -4.69 -14.68
N THR A 66 0.20 -5.94 -15.13
CA THR A 66 -0.17 -6.30 -16.52
C THR A 66 -1.63 -6.73 -16.67
N ASN A 67 -2.30 -7.12 -15.59
CA ASN A 67 -3.71 -7.52 -15.55
C ASN A 67 -4.50 -6.71 -14.50
N PRO A 68 -4.58 -5.37 -14.64
CA PRO A 68 -5.20 -4.52 -13.63
C PRO A 68 -6.64 -4.93 -13.30
N GLY A 69 -6.98 -4.95 -12.01
CA GLY A 69 -8.30 -5.37 -11.53
C GLY A 69 -8.54 -6.88 -11.47
N MET A 70 -7.55 -7.71 -11.81
CA MET A 70 -7.62 -9.17 -11.62
C MET A 70 -6.83 -9.62 -10.38
N THR A 71 -7.30 -10.70 -9.75
CA THR A 71 -6.65 -11.33 -8.60
C THR A 71 -6.30 -12.78 -8.95
N PRO A 72 -5.04 -13.22 -8.81
CA PRO A 72 -3.88 -12.42 -8.39
C PRO A 72 -3.40 -11.43 -9.46
N GLU A 73 -2.80 -10.31 -8.99
CA GLU A 73 -2.10 -9.38 -9.88
C GLU A 73 -0.81 -10.03 -10.42
N THR A 74 -0.60 -9.89 -11.72
CA THR A 74 0.63 -10.19 -12.45
C THR A 74 1.42 -8.91 -12.62
N LYS A 75 2.72 -8.96 -12.29
CA LYS A 75 3.61 -7.81 -12.22
C LYS A 75 4.91 -8.08 -12.93
N VAL A 76 5.48 -7.06 -13.56
CA VAL A 76 6.78 -7.10 -14.24
C VAL A 76 7.66 -6.00 -13.66
N ALA A 77 8.90 -6.30 -13.29
CA ALA A 77 9.83 -5.30 -12.77
C ALA A 77 10.20 -4.29 -13.85
N LEU A 78 10.45 -3.02 -13.47
CA LEU A 78 10.81 -2.00 -14.46
C LEU A 78 12.04 -2.37 -15.31
N GLY A 79 13.03 -3.06 -14.73
CA GLY A 79 14.24 -3.49 -15.44
C GLY A 79 14.00 -4.53 -16.54
N ASP A 80 12.87 -5.25 -16.48
CA ASP A 80 12.48 -6.26 -17.47
C ASP A 80 11.55 -5.69 -18.55
N LEU A 81 11.17 -4.41 -18.43
CA LEU A 81 10.34 -3.74 -19.43
C LEU A 81 11.22 -3.12 -20.52
N PRO A 82 10.90 -3.34 -21.81
CA PRO A 82 11.65 -2.72 -22.90
C PRO A 82 11.53 -1.19 -22.90
N HIS A 83 10.35 -0.67 -22.50
CA HIS A 83 10.06 0.76 -22.42
C HIS A 83 9.32 1.06 -21.10
N PRO A 84 10.03 1.45 -20.02
CA PRO A 84 9.40 1.81 -18.77
C PRO A 84 8.62 3.12 -18.92
N GLY A 85 7.36 3.15 -18.50
CA GLY A 85 6.52 4.36 -18.56
C GLY A 85 6.73 5.34 -17.40
N ILE A 86 7.37 4.88 -16.32
CA ILE A 86 7.57 5.67 -15.10
C ILE A 86 8.92 5.34 -14.45
N LEU A 87 9.50 6.32 -13.75
CA LEU A 87 10.68 6.16 -12.90
C LEU A 87 10.37 6.61 -11.47
N ALA A 88 10.96 5.92 -10.49
CA ALA A 88 10.99 6.35 -9.09
C ALA A 88 12.44 6.67 -8.68
N SER A 89 12.64 7.71 -7.88
CA SER A 89 13.96 8.09 -7.36
C SER A 89 13.87 8.68 -5.95
N PRO A 90 14.81 8.35 -5.03
CA PRO A 90 15.88 7.37 -5.19
C PRO A 90 15.39 5.91 -5.06
N ASP A 91 16.22 4.95 -5.46
CA ASP A 91 15.99 3.50 -5.31
C ASP A 91 16.36 2.97 -3.91
N LYS A 92 17.18 3.73 -3.16
CA LYS A 92 17.56 3.47 -1.78
C LYS A 92 17.53 4.76 -0.98
N LEU A 93 17.06 4.68 0.26
CA LEU A 93 17.15 5.82 1.18
C LEU A 93 17.33 5.37 2.63
N THR A 94 17.85 6.28 3.45
CA THR A 94 17.98 6.10 4.90
C THR A 94 17.15 7.16 5.61
N LEU A 95 16.40 6.74 6.63
CA LEU A 95 15.65 7.61 7.51
C LEU A 95 16.17 7.42 8.94
N GLY A 96 16.67 8.48 9.55
CA GLY A 96 16.88 8.52 10.99
C GLY A 96 15.56 8.50 11.77
N PRO A 97 15.63 8.43 13.10
CA PRO A 97 14.45 8.53 13.97
C PRO A 97 13.63 9.78 13.66
N ASN A 98 12.30 9.65 13.59
CA ASN A 98 11.36 10.76 13.33
C ASN A 98 11.56 11.52 12.01
N GLN A 99 12.40 11.02 11.10
CA GLN A 99 12.76 11.69 9.85
C GLN A 99 11.83 11.30 8.69
N ASP A 100 11.62 12.23 7.77
CA ASP A 100 10.93 12.01 6.50
C ASP A 100 11.80 12.32 5.27
N ARG A 101 11.44 11.66 4.16
CA ARG A 101 11.98 11.89 2.81
C ARG A 101 10.89 11.68 1.78
N SER A 102 11.09 12.26 0.60
CA SER A 102 10.21 12.04 -0.55
C SER A 102 10.90 11.15 -1.59
N ILE A 103 10.10 10.27 -2.18
CA ILE A 103 10.41 9.52 -3.40
C ILE A 103 9.69 10.23 -4.54
N SER A 104 10.45 10.68 -5.53
CA SER A 104 9.94 11.33 -6.73
C SER A 104 9.52 10.30 -7.76
N LEU A 105 8.32 10.45 -8.28
CA LEU A 105 7.73 9.69 -9.38
C LEU A 105 7.64 10.58 -10.61
N LYS A 106 8.23 10.13 -11.71
CA LYS A 106 8.26 10.87 -12.97
C LYS A 106 7.79 10.00 -14.12
N SER A 107 6.84 10.52 -14.90
CA SER A 107 6.44 9.95 -16.18
C SER A 107 7.59 10.01 -17.19
N LEU A 108 7.79 8.94 -17.95
CA LEU A 108 8.74 8.89 -19.06
C LEU A 108 8.04 8.92 -20.42
N ALA A 109 6.74 8.64 -20.45
CA ALA A 109 5.94 8.63 -21.66
C ALA A 109 4.47 8.96 -21.35
N GLU A 110 3.80 9.62 -22.29
CA GLU A 110 2.36 9.86 -22.23
C GLU A 110 1.60 8.58 -22.61
N PRO A 111 0.83 7.95 -21.68
CA PRO A 111 0.14 6.72 -22.01
C PRO A 111 -1.19 6.99 -22.74
N GLY A 112 -1.56 6.13 -23.68
CA GLY A 112 -2.85 6.19 -24.36
C GLY A 112 -4.02 5.71 -23.48
N ASN A 113 -3.76 4.75 -22.59
CA ASN A 113 -4.68 4.18 -21.61
C ASN A 113 -4.09 4.28 -20.20
N GLU A 114 -4.92 4.34 -19.17
CA GLU A 114 -4.48 4.28 -17.78
C GLU A 114 -3.66 3.01 -17.52
N GLU A 115 -2.42 3.18 -17.04
CA GLU A 115 -1.54 2.09 -16.64
C GLU A 115 -1.37 2.06 -15.12
N LEU A 116 -1.22 0.86 -14.56
CA LEU A 116 -1.00 0.66 -13.14
C LEU A 116 0.41 0.17 -12.83
N TYR A 117 0.98 0.74 -11.78
CA TYR A 117 2.26 0.33 -11.22
C TYR A 117 2.13 0.17 -9.70
N ARG A 118 2.92 -0.73 -9.13
CA ARG A 118 3.12 -0.89 -7.69
C ARG A 118 4.49 -0.31 -7.34
N LEU A 119 4.52 0.72 -6.51
CA LEU A 119 5.74 1.25 -5.89
C LEU A 119 5.91 0.55 -4.53
N TYR A 120 6.90 -0.34 -4.45
CA TYR A 120 7.26 -1.05 -3.24
C TYR A 120 8.33 -0.28 -2.48
N ILE A 121 8.08 -0.03 -1.20
CA ILE A 121 9.00 0.60 -0.26
C ILE A 121 9.15 -0.36 0.91
N VAL A 122 10.31 -0.99 1.01
CA VAL A 122 10.54 -2.11 1.92
C VAL A 122 11.74 -1.82 2.81
N PRO A 123 11.62 -1.90 4.15
CA PRO A 123 12.76 -1.87 5.04
C PRO A 123 13.70 -3.04 4.77
N VAL A 124 14.98 -2.75 4.61
CA VAL A 124 16.05 -3.74 4.47
C VAL A 124 16.88 -3.77 5.76
N LYS A 125 17.01 -4.95 6.37
CA LYS A 125 17.82 -5.17 7.58
C LYS A 125 18.86 -6.23 7.29
N SER A 126 20.08 -6.02 7.79
CA SER A 126 21.11 -7.04 7.87
C SER A 126 21.13 -7.55 9.30
N LEU A 127 20.63 -8.77 9.53
CA LEU A 127 20.73 -9.41 10.85
C LEU A 127 22.12 -10.03 10.95
N LYS A 128 22.91 -9.55 11.91
CA LYS A 128 24.13 -10.21 12.34
C LYS A 128 23.90 -10.78 13.73
N VAL A 129 24.31 -12.01 13.94
CA VAL A 129 24.25 -12.67 15.24
C VAL A 129 25.66 -12.72 15.78
N ASP A 130 26.01 -11.73 16.59
CA ASP A 130 27.27 -11.67 17.30
C ASP A 130 27.03 -12.20 18.74
N ASP A 131 28.01 -12.92 19.30
CA ASP A 131 27.98 -13.45 20.69
C ASP A 131 26.76 -14.31 21.08
N ALA A 132 26.38 -15.28 20.25
CA ALA A 132 25.40 -16.29 20.65
C ALA A 132 25.90 -17.12 21.87
N PRO A 133 25.13 -17.24 22.96
CA PRO A 133 25.55 -18.00 24.14
C PRO A 133 25.84 -19.47 23.77
N GLN A 134 27.03 -19.98 24.11
CA GLN A 134 27.41 -21.35 23.74
C GLN A 134 26.50 -22.43 24.35
N ASP A 135 25.86 -22.12 25.48
CA ASP A 135 25.04 -23.06 26.24
C ASP A 135 23.53 -22.95 25.95
N LYS A 136 23.10 -22.07 25.04
CA LYS A 136 21.69 -21.86 24.71
C LYS A 136 21.47 -21.67 23.21
N ILE A 137 20.48 -22.38 22.67
CA ILE A 137 20.03 -22.16 21.29
C ILE A 137 19.20 -20.88 21.27
N THR A 138 19.67 -19.87 20.53
CA THR A 138 18.93 -18.62 20.28
C THR A 138 18.57 -18.51 18.80
N ALA A 139 17.35 -18.07 18.51
CA ALA A 139 16.85 -17.84 17.15
C ALA A 139 16.31 -16.41 17.04
N PRO A 140 17.16 -15.42 16.71
CA PRO A 140 16.71 -14.05 16.57
C PRO A 140 15.78 -13.92 15.37
N MET A 141 14.65 -13.23 15.56
CA MET A 141 13.68 -12.93 14.52
C MET A 141 13.51 -11.42 14.41
N SER A 142 13.35 -10.92 13.19
CA SER A 142 12.92 -9.54 12.93
C SER A 142 11.80 -9.55 11.91
N VAL A 143 10.83 -8.67 12.11
CA VAL A 143 9.72 -8.44 11.19
C VAL A 143 9.88 -7.04 10.61
N SER A 144 9.43 -6.84 9.39
CA SER A 144 9.40 -5.53 8.75
C SER A 144 8.19 -5.45 7.84
N VAL A 145 7.53 -4.30 7.84
CA VAL A 145 6.35 -4.05 7.03
C VAL A 145 6.76 -3.16 5.87
N GLY A 146 6.61 -3.69 4.65
CA GLY A 146 6.77 -2.94 3.41
C GLY A 146 5.42 -2.47 2.86
N TYR A 147 5.43 -1.36 2.14
CA TYR A 147 4.22 -0.78 1.55
C TYR A 147 4.27 -0.87 0.03
N GLY A 148 3.12 -1.19 -0.58
CA GLY A 148 2.93 -1.20 -2.03
C GLY A 148 1.95 -0.10 -2.46
N VAL A 149 2.48 1.10 -2.72
CA VAL A 149 1.68 2.24 -3.19
C VAL A 149 1.15 1.97 -4.59
N LEU A 150 -0.14 2.22 -4.81
CA LEU A 150 -0.74 2.15 -6.15
C LEU A 150 -0.42 3.42 -6.93
N VAL A 151 0.34 3.29 -8.00
CA VAL A 151 0.66 4.39 -8.89
C VAL A 151 -0.15 4.23 -10.18
N ARG A 152 -0.90 5.27 -10.53
CA ARG A 152 -1.73 5.32 -11.74
C ARG A 152 -1.09 6.29 -12.71
N LEU A 153 -0.52 5.78 -13.80
CA LEU A 153 -0.03 6.62 -14.88
C LEU A 153 -1.22 6.93 -15.79
N MET A 154 -1.63 8.20 -15.79
CA MET A 154 -2.87 8.66 -16.41
C MET A 154 -2.60 9.25 -17.79
N PRO A 155 -3.50 9.04 -18.78
CA PRO A 155 -3.53 9.86 -19.98
C PRO A 155 -3.76 11.34 -19.61
N PRO A 156 -3.33 12.31 -20.44
CA PRO A 156 -3.55 13.72 -20.17
C PRO A 156 -5.03 14.04 -19.95
N PRO A 157 -5.39 14.97 -19.05
CA PRO A 157 -6.78 15.27 -18.72
C PRO A 157 -7.68 15.50 -19.94
N GLY A 158 -7.20 16.24 -20.95
CA GLY A 158 -7.95 16.52 -22.18
C GLY A 158 -8.14 15.33 -23.14
N LYS A 159 -7.44 14.21 -22.90
CA LYS A 159 -7.54 12.97 -23.68
C LYS A 159 -8.22 11.84 -22.91
N GLN A 160 -8.71 12.09 -21.70
CA GLN A 160 -9.40 11.08 -20.90
C GLN A 160 -10.83 10.88 -21.39
N ARG A 161 -11.22 9.62 -21.55
CA ARG A 161 -12.53 9.18 -21.98
C ARG A 161 -13.00 8.10 -21.03
N SER A 162 -14.16 8.31 -20.43
CA SER A 162 -14.85 7.31 -19.62
C SER A 162 -15.94 6.66 -20.45
N GLY A 163 -16.14 5.36 -20.26
CA GLY A 163 -17.14 4.60 -20.97
C GLY A 163 -17.14 3.16 -20.52
N TRP A 164 -18.31 2.54 -20.52
CA TRP A 164 -18.45 1.13 -20.20
C TRP A 164 -19.61 0.51 -20.96
N ALA A 165 -19.54 -0.80 -21.11
CA ALA A 165 -20.60 -1.63 -21.64
C ALA A 165 -20.73 -2.90 -20.79
N HIS A 166 -21.85 -3.61 -20.94
CA HIS A 166 -22.00 -4.95 -20.42
C HIS A 166 -22.29 -5.91 -21.55
N ARG A 167 -21.83 -7.15 -21.40
CA ARG A 167 -22.14 -8.26 -22.31
C ARG A 167 -22.70 -9.43 -21.51
N CYS A 168 -23.57 -10.19 -22.16
CA CYS A 168 -24.08 -11.45 -21.65
C CYS A 168 -23.34 -12.58 -22.37
N ASP A 169 -22.35 -13.19 -21.70
CA ASP A 169 -21.55 -14.26 -22.28
C ASP A 169 -21.44 -15.46 -21.33
N GLY A 170 -21.44 -16.67 -21.91
CA GLY A 170 -21.30 -17.94 -21.19
C GLY A 170 -22.14 -18.06 -19.91
N GLY A 171 -23.41 -17.63 -19.96
CA GLY A 171 -24.36 -17.71 -18.85
C GLY A 171 -24.17 -16.67 -17.74
N GLY A 172 -23.30 -15.68 -17.91
CA GLY A 172 -23.01 -14.63 -16.93
C GLY A 172 -22.99 -13.22 -17.53
N LEU A 173 -22.63 -12.27 -16.67
CA LEU A 173 -22.48 -10.84 -16.98
C LEU A 173 -21.00 -10.48 -17.03
N THR A 174 -20.58 -9.82 -18.11
CA THR A 174 -19.22 -9.28 -18.25
C THR A 174 -19.31 -7.76 -18.34
N LEU A 175 -18.59 -7.07 -17.46
CA LEU A 175 -18.40 -5.62 -17.51
C LEU A 175 -17.14 -5.30 -18.30
N GLU A 176 -17.25 -4.36 -19.23
CA GLU A 176 -16.15 -3.95 -20.11
C GLU A 176 -15.99 -2.43 -20.10
N ASN A 177 -14.74 -1.97 -20.07
CA ASN A 177 -14.40 -0.56 -20.18
C ASN A 177 -14.19 -0.20 -21.65
N THR A 178 -14.96 0.77 -22.15
CA THR A 178 -14.87 1.27 -23.52
C THR A 178 -14.15 2.62 -23.62
N GLY A 179 -13.73 3.17 -22.48
CA GLY A 179 -12.88 4.34 -22.35
C GLY A 179 -11.39 4.01 -22.28
N ASN A 180 -10.59 4.99 -21.86
CA ASN A 180 -9.14 4.85 -21.66
C ASN A 180 -8.70 5.11 -20.21
N VAL A 181 -9.64 5.36 -19.30
CA VAL A 181 -9.41 5.41 -17.86
C VAL A 181 -10.36 4.45 -17.17
N ARG A 182 -10.01 3.95 -15.98
CA ARG A 182 -10.82 2.95 -15.28
C ARG A 182 -12.24 3.45 -15.00
N GLN A 183 -13.23 2.57 -15.15
CA GLN A 183 -14.59 2.79 -14.67
C GLN A 183 -14.74 2.14 -13.30
N VAL A 184 -15.22 2.88 -12.31
CA VAL A 184 -15.49 2.34 -10.97
C VAL A 184 -16.99 2.08 -10.83
N PHE A 185 -17.31 0.87 -10.37
CA PHE A 185 -18.66 0.44 -10.01
C PHE A 185 -18.69 0.24 -8.50
N THR A 186 -19.56 0.97 -7.81
CA THR A 186 -19.77 0.85 -6.36
C THR A 186 -21.09 0.14 -6.08
N ASP A 187 -21.27 -0.30 -4.84
CA ASP A 187 -22.47 -1.03 -4.38
C ASP A 187 -22.88 -2.18 -5.32
N LEU A 188 -21.88 -2.86 -5.90
CA LEU A 188 -22.11 -3.96 -6.82
C LEU A 188 -22.56 -5.17 -5.98
N THR A 189 -23.80 -5.62 -6.22
CA THR A 189 -24.39 -6.80 -5.57
C THR A 189 -24.96 -7.77 -6.60
N TYR A 190 -24.82 -9.06 -6.33
CA TYR A 190 -25.36 -10.15 -7.13
C TYR A 190 -25.51 -11.40 -6.25
N ASP A 191 -26.22 -12.41 -6.75
CA ASP A 191 -26.57 -13.67 -6.05
C ASP A 191 -25.39 -14.36 -5.35
N LYS A 192 -24.20 -14.34 -5.93
CA LYS A 192 -22.99 -14.98 -5.35
C LYS A 192 -22.08 -14.02 -4.59
N ALA A 193 -22.44 -12.74 -4.47
CA ALA A 193 -21.67 -11.78 -3.70
C ALA A 193 -21.96 -11.95 -2.20
N PRO A 194 -20.96 -12.17 -1.34
CA PRO A 194 -21.19 -12.25 0.11
C PRO A 194 -21.57 -10.88 0.71
N ALA A 195 -21.16 -9.78 0.06
CA ALA A 195 -21.48 -8.42 0.42
C ALA A 195 -21.39 -7.50 -0.82
N ALA A 196 -21.88 -6.27 -0.69
CA ALA A 196 -21.67 -5.24 -1.70
C ALA A 196 -20.17 -4.96 -1.88
N GLN A 197 -19.73 -4.88 -3.14
CA GLN A 197 -18.33 -4.68 -3.49
C GLN A 197 -18.13 -3.47 -4.38
N THR A 198 -16.91 -2.92 -4.36
CA THR A 198 -16.45 -1.91 -5.31
C THR A 198 -15.50 -2.56 -6.29
N VAL A 199 -15.79 -2.44 -7.59
CA VAL A 199 -14.98 -3.02 -8.66
C VAL A 199 -14.54 -1.92 -9.62
N ALA A 200 -13.25 -1.88 -9.94
CA ALA A 200 -12.72 -1.04 -11.00
C ALA A 200 -12.47 -1.90 -12.25
N VAL A 201 -13.07 -1.53 -13.38
CA VAL A 201 -12.83 -2.17 -14.67
C VAL A 201 -11.88 -1.29 -15.48
N PHE A 202 -10.72 -1.82 -15.81
CA PHE A 202 -9.68 -1.10 -16.56
C PHE A 202 -9.78 -1.39 -18.07
N PRO A 203 -9.27 -0.48 -18.93
CA PRO A 203 -9.21 -0.73 -20.37
C PRO A 203 -8.46 -2.03 -20.69
N GLY A 204 -9.04 -2.87 -21.55
CA GLY A 204 -8.43 -4.14 -21.97
C GLY A 204 -8.55 -5.30 -20.98
N THR A 205 -9.15 -5.09 -19.79
CA THR A 205 -9.35 -6.14 -18.78
C THR A 205 -10.81 -6.23 -18.35
N PRO A 206 -11.69 -6.88 -19.14
CA PRO A 206 -13.07 -7.10 -18.76
C PRO A 206 -13.19 -7.92 -17.46
N GLN A 207 -14.25 -7.65 -16.68
CA GLN A 207 -14.52 -8.36 -15.43
C GLN A 207 -15.78 -9.21 -15.59
N ARG A 208 -15.65 -10.52 -15.40
CA ARG A 208 -16.73 -11.49 -15.57
C ARG A 208 -17.32 -11.90 -14.23
N PHE A 209 -18.64 -11.94 -14.18
CA PHE A 209 -19.43 -12.33 -13.02
C PHE A 209 -20.33 -13.51 -13.41
N ALA A 210 -20.28 -14.58 -12.63
CA ALA A 210 -21.07 -15.80 -12.85
C ALA A 210 -22.52 -15.62 -12.39
N THR A 211 -23.19 -14.57 -12.87
CA THR A 211 -24.55 -14.16 -12.53
C THR A 211 -25.27 -13.58 -13.73
N LYS A 212 -26.58 -13.75 -13.80
CA LYS A 212 -27.43 -13.16 -14.84
C LYS A 212 -28.01 -11.81 -14.45
N ARG A 213 -27.94 -11.43 -13.17
CA ARG A 213 -28.52 -10.18 -12.66
C ARG A 213 -27.61 -9.58 -11.60
N MET A 214 -27.30 -8.30 -11.75
CA MET A 214 -26.57 -7.54 -10.73
C MET A 214 -27.15 -6.14 -10.62
N THR A 215 -27.05 -5.57 -9.42
CA THR A 215 -27.25 -4.13 -9.22
C THR A 215 -25.91 -3.49 -8.90
N LEU A 216 -25.73 -2.25 -9.32
CA LEU A 216 -24.51 -1.49 -9.10
C LEU A 216 -24.80 0.00 -9.21
N ARG A 217 -23.82 0.81 -8.81
CA ARG A 217 -23.80 2.26 -9.06
C ARG A 217 -22.62 2.59 -9.96
N VAL A 218 -22.87 3.46 -10.92
CA VAL A 218 -21.85 3.97 -11.85
C VAL A 218 -22.14 5.44 -12.08
N ASP A 219 -21.11 6.28 -11.93
CA ASP A 219 -21.25 7.75 -11.94
C ASP A 219 -22.40 8.23 -11.03
N ASP A 220 -22.47 7.65 -9.82
CA ASP A 220 -23.49 7.87 -8.80
C ASP A 220 -24.94 7.55 -9.20
N LYS A 221 -25.13 6.88 -10.34
CA LYS A 221 -26.46 6.46 -10.82
C LYS A 221 -26.63 4.95 -10.60
N PRO A 222 -27.72 4.54 -9.92
CA PRO A 222 -28.01 3.12 -9.78
C PRO A 222 -28.36 2.51 -11.14
N ARG A 223 -27.88 1.30 -11.39
CA ARG A 223 -28.20 0.49 -12.57
C ARG A 223 -28.50 -0.93 -12.13
N THR A 224 -29.48 -1.54 -12.79
CA THR A 224 -29.71 -2.98 -12.73
C THR A 224 -29.37 -3.55 -14.09
N LEU A 225 -28.50 -4.55 -14.13
CA LEU A 225 -28.17 -5.30 -15.33
C LEU A 225 -28.85 -6.65 -15.24
N GLN A 226 -29.45 -7.07 -16.35
CA GLN A 226 -30.12 -8.36 -16.46
C GLN A 226 -29.84 -8.95 -17.84
N CYS A 227 -29.26 -10.14 -17.85
CA CYS A 227 -29.14 -10.97 -19.04
C CYS A 227 -30.40 -11.81 -19.24
N PRO A 228 -30.73 -12.15 -20.50
CA PRO A 228 -31.78 -13.11 -20.83
C PRO A 228 -31.54 -14.52 -20.24
#